data_AF-A0AA92S781-F1
#
_entry.id   AF-A0AA92S781-F1
#
_cell.length_a   1.000
_cell.length_b   1.000
_cell.length_c   1.000
_cell.angle_alpha   90.00
_cell.angle_beta   90.00
_cell.angle_gamma   90.00
#
_symmetry.space_group_name_H-M   'P 1'
#
loop_
_entity.id
_entity.type
_entity.pdbx_description
1 polymer ?
#
loop_
_entity_poly.entity_id
_entity_poly.type
_entity_poly.pdbx_seq_one_letter_code
_entity_poly.pdbx_strand_id
1 'polypeptide(L)'
;MNPIELRIGFLIGKKLDLKRIDEILYTHENKQAPSCKVVLDFMEMDPEIFLNRPFSSTEQVPIKDPDLLEAELSQLYDFVWVEVLGGIERHGHPSVTISGTKYEGKLIHTLDKRMFIFLQDIISDDQGIQLLEKILHVPKPLQWLVLPKKDGKTPPPDYILDEMEQWIRKLIAYKIDE
;
A
#
# COMPACT_ATOMS: atom_id res chain seq x y z
N MET A 1 10.72 29.80 10.49
CA MET A 1 9.75 28.71 10.75
C MET A 1 10.32 27.47 10.10
N ASN A 2 10.41 26.36 10.84
CA ASN A 2 10.71 25.08 10.20
C ASN A 2 9.53 24.71 9.30
N PRO A 3 9.77 24.17 8.09
CA PRO A 3 8.68 23.69 7.26
C PRO A 3 7.91 22.58 8.00
N ILE A 4 6.58 22.66 7.98
CA ILE A 4 5.70 21.63 8.52
C ILE A 4 5.94 20.34 7.71
N GLU A 5 6.25 19.24 8.39
CA GLU A 5 6.50 17.93 7.78
C GLU A 5 5.28 17.46 6.98
N LEU A 6 5.49 16.86 5.80
CA LEU A 6 4.44 16.15 5.06
C LEU A 6 4.55 14.65 5.39
N ARG A 7 3.47 14.05 5.87
CA ARG A 7 3.33 12.61 6.07
C ARG A 7 2.31 12.04 5.09
N ILE A 8 2.64 10.93 4.46
CA ILE A 8 1.75 10.21 3.56
C ILE A 8 1.41 8.88 4.23
N GLY A 9 0.14 8.66 4.53
CA GLY A 9 -0.37 7.40 5.07
C GLY A 9 -1.02 6.58 3.96
N PHE A 10 -0.82 5.27 3.96
CA PHE A 10 -1.39 4.38 2.96
C PHE A 10 -2.35 3.40 3.63
N LEU A 11 -3.61 3.40 3.17
CA LEU A 11 -4.71 2.59 3.68
C LEU A 11 -5.05 1.47 2.71
N ILE A 12 -5.07 0.24 3.20
CA ILE A 12 -5.41 -0.95 2.42
C ILE A 12 -6.61 -1.61 3.08
N GLY A 13 -7.60 -1.98 2.26
CA GLY A 13 -8.76 -2.69 2.75
C GLY A 13 -9.69 -3.16 1.64
N LYS A 14 -10.64 -4.00 2.03
CA LYS A 14 -11.77 -4.41 1.20
C LYS A 14 -12.93 -3.47 1.50
N LYS A 15 -13.46 -2.76 0.48
CA LYS A 15 -14.58 -1.81 0.65
C LYS A 15 -14.26 -0.70 1.63
N LEU A 16 -13.25 0.10 1.30
CA LEU A 16 -12.85 1.24 2.12
C LEU A 16 -14.04 2.21 2.25
N ASP A 17 -14.46 2.48 3.49
CA ASP A 17 -15.46 3.52 3.75
C ASP A 17 -14.76 4.88 3.72
N LEU A 18 -14.66 5.45 2.52
CA LEU A 18 -13.98 6.74 2.30
C LEU A 18 -14.59 7.86 3.14
N LYS A 19 -15.92 7.85 3.34
CA LYS A 19 -16.59 8.84 4.17
C LYS A 19 -16.15 8.71 5.62
N ARG A 20 -16.10 7.48 6.15
CA ARG A 20 -15.61 7.23 7.50
C ARG A 20 -14.15 7.60 7.68
N ILE A 21 -13.32 7.33 6.68
CA ILE A 21 -11.90 7.70 6.68
C ILE A 21 -11.74 9.22 6.72
N ASP A 22 -12.49 9.96 5.88
CA ASP A 22 -12.51 11.41 5.89
C ASP A 22 -12.96 11.96 7.25
N GLU A 23 -14.06 11.43 7.81
CA GLU A 23 -14.53 11.82 9.15
C GLU A 23 -13.44 11.68 10.21
N ILE A 24 -12.69 10.56 10.21
CA ILE A 24 -11.56 10.34 11.11
C ILE A 24 -10.47 11.39 10.84
N LEU A 25 -10.00 11.52 9.61
CA LEU A 25 -8.93 12.45 9.24
C LEU A 25 -9.23 13.90 9.67
N TYR A 26 -10.43 14.39 9.37
CA TYR A 26 -10.82 15.77 9.67
C TYR A 26 -11.18 16.00 11.14
N THR A 27 -11.49 14.95 11.92
CA THR A 27 -11.62 15.06 13.38
C THR A 27 -10.28 15.44 14.04
N HIS A 28 -9.16 15.02 13.45
CA HIS A 28 -7.81 15.34 13.90
C HIS A 28 -7.25 16.65 13.31
N GLU A 29 -8.01 17.37 12.48
CA GLU A 29 -7.58 18.61 11.85
C GLU A 29 -7.28 19.70 12.89
N ASN A 30 -6.09 20.30 12.82
CA ASN A 30 -5.70 21.43 13.66
C ASN A 30 -4.94 22.49 12.86
N LYS A 31 -5.67 23.51 12.39
CA LYS A 31 -5.11 24.63 11.63
C LYS A 31 -4.29 25.61 12.49
N GLN A 32 -4.49 25.62 13.81
CA GLN A 32 -3.89 26.61 14.71
C GLN A 32 -2.49 26.20 15.18
N ALA A 33 -2.27 24.90 15.38
CA ALA A 33 -1.00 24.36 15.87
C ALA A 33 -0.70 22.98 15.24
N PRO A 34 -0.52 22.89 13.91
CA PRO A 34 -0.16 21.64 13.26
C PRO A 34 1.28 21.24 13.57
N SER A 35 1.51 19.94 13.74
CA SER A 35 2.85 19.34 13.78
C SER A 35 3.29 18.86 12.39
N CYS A 36 2.33 18.38 11.59
CA CYS A 36 2.54 17.91 10.22
C CYS A 36 1.33 18.23 9.33
N LYS A 37 1.50 18.01 8.03
CA LYS A 37 0.42 17.86 7.06
C LYS A 37 0.32 16.39 6.70
N VAL A 38 -0.90 15.86 6.68
CA VAL A 38 -1.17 14.47 6.33
C VAL A 38 -1.88 14.41 5.00
N VAL A 39 -1.47 13.47 4.17
CA VAL A 39 -2.19 13.00 2.98
C VAL A 39 -2.42 11.50 3.15
N LEU A 40 -3.63 11.03 2.85
CA LEU A 40 -3.94 9.60 2.85
C LEU A 40 -4.13 9.11 1.42
N ASP A 41 -3.42 8.05 1.07
CA ASP A 41 -3.57 7.29 -0.15
C ASP A 41 -4.36 5.99 0.13
N PHE A 42 -5.11 5.53 -0.87
CA PHE A 42 -6.00 4.39 -0.73
C PHE A 42 -5.70 3.26 -1.72
N MET A 43 -5.72 2.02 -1.24
CA MET A 43 -5.72 0.80 -2.03
C MET A 43 -6.95 -0.04 -1.69
N GLU A 44 -7.93 -0.02 -2.59
CA GLU A 44 -9.11 -0.87 -2.48
C GLU A 44 -8.84 -2.21 -3.14
N MET A 45 -8.78 -3.27 -2.35
CA MET A 45 -8.44 -4.62 -2.81
C MET A 45 -9.57 -5.32 -3.59
N ASP A 46 -10.71 -4.65 -3.82
CA ASP A 46 -11.83 -5.19 -4.60
C ASP A 46 -11.47 -5.19 -6.09
N PRO A 47 -11.31 -6.35 -6.78
CA PRO A 47 -10.84 -6.44 -8.17
C PRO A 47 -11.62 -5.56 -9.16
N GLU A 48 -12.93 -5.41 -8.95
CA GLU A 48 -13.78 -4.57 -9.81
C GLU A 48 -13.39 -3.09 -9.74
N ILE A 49 -12.85 -2.65 -8.60
CA ILE A 49 -12.44 -1.27 -8.33
C ILE A 49 -10.93 -1.11 -8.51
N PHE A 50 -10.17 -2.11 -8.07
CA PHE A 50 -8.73 -2.22 -8.07
C PHE A 50 -8.13 -2.02 -9.46
N LEU A 51 -8.73 -2.65 -10.48
CA LEU A 51 -8.30 -2.56 -11.88
C LEU A 51 -8.67 -1.23 -12.55
N ASN A 52 -9.62 -0.48 -11.96
CA ASN A 52 -10.26 0.67 -12.59
C ASN A 52 -9.89 2.01 -11.95
N ARG A 53 -9.18 2.03 -10.82
CA ARG A 53 -8.85 3.28 -10.13
C ARG A 53 -7.36 3.48 -9.90
N PRO A 54 -6.79 4.63 -10.28
CA PRO A 54 -5.53 5.06 -9.71
C PRO A 54 -5.70 5.25 -8.20
N PHE A 55 -4.59 5.15 -7.47
CA PHE A 55 -4.51 5.54 -6.07
C PHE A 55 -5.12 6.91 -5.89
N SER A 56 -6.17 6.97 -5.06
CA SER A 56 -6.83 8.22 -4.74
C SER A 56 -6.21 8.77 -3.46
N SER A 57 -5.92 10.07 -3.47
CA SER A 57 -5.26 10.80 -2.39
C SER A 57 -6.24 11.80 -1.79
N THR A 58 -6.18 12.03 -0.48
CA THR A 58 -6.83 13.19 0.15
C THR A 58 -6.09 14.48 -0.16
N GLU A 59 -6.71 15.61 0.16
CA GLU A 59 -5.98 16.87 0.28
C GLU A 59 -5.03 16.85 1.49
N GLN A 60 -4.09 17.81 1.53
CA GLN A 60 -3.19 17.98 2.67
C GLN A 60 -3.94 18.54 3.88
N VAL A 61 -4.14 17.73 4.90
CA VAL A 61 -4.82 18.12 6.14
C VAL A 61 -3.79 18.46 7.23
N PRO A 62 -3.85 19.64 7.86
CA PRO A 62 -2.95 19.99 8.96
C PRO A 62 -3.34 19.20 10.22
N ILE A 63 -2.43 18.37 10.73
CA ILE A 63 -2.67 17.48 11.88
C ILE A 63 -1.70 17.84 13.01
N LYS A 64 -2.19 17.84 14.25
CA LYS A 64 -1.36 18.05 15.45
C LYS A 64 -0.75 16.75 15.96
N ASP A 65 -1.51 15.66 15.96
CA ASP A 65 -1.09 14.37 16.51
C ASP A 65 -1.28 13.25 15.47
N PRO A 66 -0.27 13.00 14.61
CA PRO A 66 -0.36 11.94 13.61
C PRO A 66 -0.38 10.53 14.22
N ASP A 67 0.17 10.34 15.42
CA ASP A 67 0.24 9.01 16.04
C ASP A 67 -1.15 8.58 16.54
N LEU A 68 -1.96 9.54 17.03
CA LEU A 68 -3.37 9.29 17.36
C LEU A 68 -4.21 8.93 16.12
N LEU A 69 -3.99 9.64 15.00
CA LEU A 69 -4.64 9.33 13.72
C LEU A 69 -4.29 7.91 13.25
N GLU A 70 -3.01 7.52 13.30
CA GLU A 70 -2.56 6.17 12.98
C GLU A 70 -3.24 5.12 13.86
N ALA A 71 -3.34 5.35 15.17
CA ALA A 71 -3.95 4.42 16.10
C ALA A 71 -5.44 4.18 15.83
N GLU A 72 -6.18 5.17 15.35
CA GLU A 72 -7.59 5.03 14.97
C GLU A 72 -7.75 4.32 13.63
N LEU A 73 -6.98 4.72 12.60
CA LEU A 73 -7.05 4.11 11.27
C LEU A 73 -6.63 2.63 11.29
N SER A 74 -5.59 2.29 12.05
CA SER A 74 -5.05 0.93 12.15
C SER A 74 -5.98 -0.07 12.84
N GLN A 75 -7.02 0.40 13.55
CA GLN A 75 -8.06 -0.47 14.11
C GLN A 75 -9.03 -0.98 13.04
N LEU A 76 -9.17 -0.23 11.94
CA LEU A 76 -10.15 -0.50 10.89
C LEU A 76 -9.51 -1.06 9.63
N TYR A 77 -8.28 -0.63 9.33
CA TYR A 77 -7.63 -0.89 8.06
C TYR A 77 -6.18 -1.30 8.25
N ASP A 78 -5.60 -1.88 7.20
CA ASP A 78 -4.16 -1.94 7.09
C ASP A 78 -3.61 -0.55 6.78
N PHE A 79 -2.75 -0.06 7.67
CA PHE A 79 -2.22 1.28 7.60
C PHE A 79 -0.70 1.28 7.73
N VAL A 80 -0.02 2.07 6.89
CA VAL A 80 1.42 2.31 7.00
C VAL A 80 1.77 3.75 6.65
N TRP A 81 2.75 4.32 7.36
CA TRP A 81 3.39 5.57 6.96
C TRP A 81 4.44 5.36 5.87
N VAL A 82 4.39 6.19 4.84
CA VAL A 82 5.23 6.10 3.63
C VAL A 82 6.40 7.08 3.70
N GLU A 83 7.57 6.66 3.23
CA GLU A 83 8.73 7.52 3.03
C GLU A 83 8.52 8.48 1.84
N VAL A 84 8.71 9.78 2.09
CA VAL A 84 8.70 10.80 1.04
C VAL A 84 10.10 10.90 0.41
N LEU A 85 10.38 10.05 -0.58
CA LEU A 85 11.69 9.99 -1.24
C LEU A 85 11.83 11.05 -2.36
N GLY A 86 12.19 12.29 -2.00
CA GLY A 86 12.69 13.30 -2.95
C GLY A 86 11.67 13.86 -3.95
N GLY A 87 10.38 13.76 -3.61
CA GLY A 87 9.26 13.98 -4.52
C GLY A 87 8.34 12.76 -4.41
N ILE A 88 7.03 12.98 -4.38
CA ILE A 88 6.05 11.90 -4.48
C ILE A 88 6.40 11.14 -5.77
N GLU A 89 6.45 9.80 -5.76
CA GLU A 89 6.73 8.93 -6.93
C GLU A 89 8.19 8.55 -7.23
N ARG A 90 8.83 7.80 -6.34
CA ARG A 90 9.69 6.69 -6.80
C ARG A 90 9.19 5.37 -6.24
N HIS A 91 7.95 5.05 -6.58
CA HIS A 91 7.48 3.67 -6.50
C HIS A 91 8.20 2.88 -7.57
N GLY A 92 8.90 1.82 -7.18
CA GLY A 92 9.39 0.83 -8.12
C GLY A 92 8.22 -0.02 -8.63
N HIS A 93 8.29 -0.41 -9.89
CA HIS A 93 7.32 -1.31 -10.53
C HIS A 93 8.00 -2.64 -10.89
N PRO A 94 8.50 -3.42 -9.90
CA PRO A 94 9.10 -4.71 -10.20
C PRO A 94 8.10 -5.59 -10.95
N SER A 95 8.61 -6.33 -11.92
CA SER A 95 7.81 -7.18 -12.79
C SER A 95 8.47 -8.54 -12.93
N VAL A 96 7.69 -9.61 -12.78
CA VAL A 96 8.14 -11.00 -13.01
C VAL A 96 7.19 -11.69 -13.97
N THR A 97 7.73 -12.62 -14.77
CA THR A 97 6.94 -13.42 -15.72
C THR A 97 6.93 -14.87 -15.27
N ILE A 98 5.73 -15.43 -15.02
CA ILE A 98 5.55 -16.82 -14.63
C ILE A 98 4.62 -17.48 -15.64
N SER A 99 5.07 -18.56 -16.27
CA SER A 99 4.26 -19.32 -17.24
C SER A 99 3.67 -18.49 -18.39
N GLY A 100 4.35 -17.40 -18.79
CA GLY A 100 3.92 -16.51 -19.87
C GLY A 100 3.10 -15.30 -19.42
N THR A 101 2.60 -15.28 -18.18
CA THR A 101 1.88 -14.14 -17.61
C THR A 101 2.84 -13.19 -16.89
N LYS A 102 2.77 -11.90 -17.22
CA LYS A 102 3.54 -10.83 -16.54
C LYS A 102 2.75 -10.31 -15.34
N TYR A 103 3.36 -10.33 -14.17
CA TYR A 103 2.82 -9.77 -12.94
C TYR A 103 3.63 -8.53 -12.55
N GLU A 104 2.96 -7.40 -12.36
CA GLU A 104 3.59 -6.15 -11.92
C GLU A 104 3.20 -5.82 -10.47
N GLY A 105 4.21 -5.49 -9.68
CA GLY A 105 4.04 -5.08 -8.29
C GLY A 105 4.27 -3.58 -8.13
N LYS A 106 3.49 -2.92 -7.27
CA LYS A 106 3.79 -1.58 -6.75
C LYS A 106 4.60 -1.69 -5.48
N LEU A 107 5.75 -1.03 -5.46
CA LEU A 107 6.61 -0.97 -4.27
C LEU A 107 6.32 0.31 -3.46
N ILE A 108 6.01 0.14 -2.18
CA ILE A 108 5.80 1.20 -1.19
C ILE A 108 6.92 1.15 -0.13
N HIS A 109 7.65 2.25 0.03
CA HIS A 109 8.66 2.41 1.06
C HIS A 109 8.03 2.96 2.35
N THR A 110 8.27 2.34 3.50
CA THR A 110 7.65 2.77 4.77
C THR A 110 8.66 3.40 5.73
N LEU A 111 8.20 4.29 6.62
CA LEU A 111 9.07 4.95 7.61
C LEU A 111 9.73 3.97 8.59
N ASP A 112 9.13 2.80 8.81
CA ASP A 112 9.56 1.80 9.78
C ASP A 112 10.55 0.77 9.24
N LYS A 113 11.34 1.15 8.23
CA LYS A 113 12.37 0.32 7.60
C LYS A 113 11.84 -0.94 6.91
N ARG A 114 10.60 -0.93 6.43
CA ARG A 114 10.04 -1.99 5.58
C ARG A 114 9.78 -1.48 4.16
N MET A 115 9.52 -2.42 3.27
CA MET A 115 8.94 -2.17 1.96
C MET A 115 7.79 -3.14 1.78
N PHE A 116 6.70 -2.63 1.24
CA PHE A 116 5.54 -3.43 0.88
C PHE A 116 5.47 -3.50 -0.64
N ILE A 117 5.19 -4.68 -1.17
CA ILE A 117 4.92 -4.90 -2.58
C ILE A 117 3.51 -5.43 -2.69
N PHE A 118 2.71 -4.72 -3.47
CA PHE A 118 1.33 -5.05 -3.80
C PHE A 118 1.26 -5.41 -5.28
N LEU A 119 0.42 -6.35 -5.70
CA LEU A 119 0.13 -6.48 -7.13
C LEU A 119 -0.57 -5.19 -7.57
N GLN A 120 -0.20 -4.61 -8.71
CA GLN A 120 -0.76 -3.34 -9.21
C GLN A 120 -1.45 -3.51 -10.55
N ASP A 121 -0.76 -4.13 -11.48
CA ASP A 121 -1.23 -4.32 -12.83
C ASP A 121 -0.91 -5.75 -13.22
N ILE A 122 -1.93 -6.46 -13.69
CA ILE A 122 -1.70 -7.74 -14.35
C ILE A 122 -2.21 -7.51 -15.75
N ILE A 123 -1.27 -7.50 -16.70
CA ILE A 123 -1.60 -7.31 -18.10
C ILE A 123 -2.64 -8.38 -18.46
N SER A 124 -3.81 -7.86 -18.84
CA SER A 124 -5.14 -8.39 -19.15
C SER A 124 -5.29 -9.84 -19.65
N ASP A 125 -4.70 -10.83 -18.99
CA ASP A 125 -5.03 -12.24 -19.18
C ASP A 125 -5.90 -12.73 -18.02
N ASP A 126 -6.88 -13.60 -18.29
CA ASP A 126 -7.86 -14.14 -17.33
C ASP A 126 -7.21 -14.68 -16.04
N GLN A 127 -5.99 -15.21 -16.15
CA GLN A 127 -5.21 -15.74 -15.02
C GLN A 127 -4.78 -14.65 -14.03
N GLY A 128 -4.55 -13.43 -14.51
CA GLY A 128 -4.23 -12.29 -13.67
C GLY A 128 -5.41 -11.85 -12.82
N ILE A 129 -6.55 -11.67 -13.46
CA ILE A 129 -7.80 -11.29 -12.80
C ILE A 129 -8.17 -12.32 -11.73
N GLN A 130 -8.09 -13.61 -12.06
CA GLN A 130 -8.33 -14.70 -11.10
C GLN A 130 -7.38 -14.65 -9.89
N LEU A 131 -6.12 -14.25 -10.09
CA LEU A 131 -5.16 -14.13 -8.99
C LEU A 131 -5.47 -12.93 -8.07
N LEU A 132 -5.92 -11.81 -8.64
CA LEU A 132 -6.37 -10.65 -7.87
C LEU A 132 -7.64 -10.97 -7.07
N GLU A 133 -8.61 -11.65 -7.68
CA GLU A 133 -9.80 -12.12 -6.95
C GLU A 133 -9.41 -13.02 -5.78
N LYS A 134 -8.50 -13.97 -6.02
CA LYS A 134 -8.02 -14.90 -5.01
C LYS A 134 -7.33 -14.21 -3.84
N ILE A 135 -6.64 -13.09 -4.07
CA ILE A 135 -5.84 -12.44 -3.01
C ILE A 135 -6.70 -12.03 -1.82
N LEU A 136 -7.97 -11.66 -2.05
CA LEU A 136 -8.93 -11.29 -1.00
C LEU A 136 -9.27 -12.43 -0.04
N HIS A 137 -9.04 -13.66 -0.47
CA HIS A 137 -9.39 -14.87 0.26
C HIS A 137 -8.17 -15.54 0.88
N VAL A 138 -6.96 -15.04 0.62
CA VAL A 138 -5.76 -15.52 1.30
C VAL A 138 -5.59 -14.82 2.65
N PRO A 139 -4.91 -15.47 3.63
CA PRO A 139 -4.51 -14.82 4.87
C PRO A 139 -3.75 -13.52 4.61
N LYS A 140 -4.01 -12.53 5.45
CA LYS A 140 -3.42 -11.19 5.42
C LYS A 140 -1.89 -11.16 5.15
N PRO A 141 -1.04 -11.99 5.77
CA PRO A 141 0.40 -12.00 5.49
C PRO A 141 0.79 -12.43 4.07
N LEU A 142 -0.13 -13.03 3.32
CA LEU A 142 0.07 -13.42 1.92
C LEU A 142 -0.49 -12.39 0.94
N GLN A 143 -1.31 -11.43 1.40
CA GLN A 143 -1.95 -10.44 0.53
C GLN A 143 -0.98 -9.41 -0.06
N TRP A 144 0.19 -9.26 0.54
CA TRP A 144 1.29 -8.43 0.06
C TRP A 144 2.61 -9.04 0.49
N LEU A 145 3.67 -8.68 -0.23
CA LEU A 145 5.03 -9.06 0.12
C LEU A 145 5.66 -7.96 0.99
N VAL A 146 6.19 -8.35 2.15
CA VAL A 146 6.93 -7.44 3.04
C VAL A 146 8.42 -7.76 2.99
N LEU A 147 9.22 -6.79 2.58
CA LEU A 147 10.69 -6.91 2.51
C LEU A 147 11.35 -5.97 3.54
N PRO A 148 12.38 -6.43 4.27
CA PRO A 148 13.12 -5.57 5.19
C PRO A 148 14.06 -4.62 4.44
N LYS A 149 14.18 -3.37 4.90
CA LYS A 149 15.25 -2.45 4.45
C LYS A 149 16.45 -2.58 5.38
N LYS A 150 17.56 -3.09 4.86
CA LYS A 150 18.82 -3.17 5.61
C LYS A 150 19.46 -1.78 5.67
N ASP A 151 19.68 -1.28 6.89
CA ASP A 151 20.22 0.07 7.13
C ASP A 151 19.41 1.20 6.44
N GLY A 152 18.09 1.02 6.32
CA GLY A 152 17.19 1.96 5.65
C GLY A 152 17.30 1.96 4.12
N LYS A 153 18.11 1.07 3.53
CA LYS A 153 18.29 0.98 2.08
C LYS A 153 17.39 -0.07 1.45
N THR A 154 16.94 0.23 0.24
CA THR A 154 16.28 -0.71 -0.66
C THR A 154 17.19 -1.94 -0.89
N PRO A 155 16.69 -3.17 -0.73
CA PRO A 155 17.37 -4.39 -1.14
C PRO A 155 17.78 -4.38 -2.63
N PRO A 156 18.76 -5.22 -3.03
CA PRO A 156 19.14 -5.36 -4.43
C PRO A 156 17.95 -5.76 -5.33
N PRO A 157 17.87 -5.27 -6.58
CA PRO A 157 16.78 -5.60 -7.50
C PRO A 157 16.56 -7.11 -7.68
N ASP A 158 17.62 -7.88 -7.88
CA ASP A 158 17.51 -9.34 -8.10
C ASP A 158 16.83 -10.04 -6.92
N TYR A 159 17.18 -9.65 -5.69
CA TYR A 159 16.52 -10.17 -4.48
C TYR A 159 15.02 -9.81 -4.43
N ILE A 160 14.67 -8.59 -4.82
CA ILE A 160 13.26 -8.15 -4.87
C ILE A 160 12.47 -9.00 -5.87
N LEU A 161 13.05 -9.26 -7.05
CA LEU A 161 12.42 -10.06 -8.09
C LEU A 161 12.27 -11.53 -7.66
N ASP A 162 13.30 -12.11 -7.05
CA ASP A 162 13.26 -13.48 -6.53
C ASP A 162 12.15 -13.66 -5.47
N GLU A 163 12.07 -12.74 -4.50
CA GLU A 163 11.05 -12.77 -3.45
C GLU A 163 9.64 -12.54 -4.03
N MET A 164 9.50 -11.64 -5.01
CA MET A 164 8.25 -11.39 -5.71
C MET A 164 7.78 -12.64 -6.48
N GLU A 165 8.68 -13.31 -7.20
CA GLU A 165 8.35 -14.55 -7.91
C GLU A 165 7.87 -15.64 -6.93
N GLN A 166 8.61 -15.85 -5.83
CA GLN A 166 8.22 -16.83 -4.80
C GLN A 166 6.87 -16.51 -4.16
N TRP A 167 6.61 -15.24 -3.87
CA TRP A 167 5.35 -14.78 -3.33
C TRP A 167 4.19 -15.05 -4.28
N ILE A 168 4.33 -14.70 -5.56
CA ILE A 168 3.28 -14.95 -6.58
C ILE A 168 3.04 -16.46 -6.76
N ARG A 169 4.09 -17.28 -6.79
CA ARG A 169 3.95 -18.75 -6.85
C ARG A 169 3.19 -19.31 -5.65
N LYS A 170 3.43 -18.78 -4.44
CA LYS A 170 2.66 -19.16 -3.22
C LYS A 170 1.19 -18.78 -3.36
N LEU A 171 0.90 -17.57 -3.87
CA LEU A 171 -0.48 -17.13 -4.14
C LEU A 171 -1.17 -18.05 -5.15
N ILE A 172 -0.50 -18.39 -6.26
CA ILE A 172 -1.03 -19.31 -7.28
C ILE A 172 -1.32 -20.69 -6.68
N ALA A 173 -0.42 -21.23 -5.85
CA ALA A 173 -0.57 -22.56 -5.26
C ALA A 173 -1.57 -22.65 -4.08
N TYR A 174 -1.90 -21.51 -3.45
CA TYR A 174 -2.81 -21.48 -2.29
C TYR A 174 -4.19 -22.05 -2.64
N LYS A 175 -4.83 -22.79 -1.74
CA LYS A 175 -6.22 -23.24 -1.93
C LYS A 175 -7.09 -22.48 -0.95
N ILE A 176 -8.15 -21.83 -1.46
CA ILE A 176 -9.17 -21.23 -0.62
C ILE A 176 -10.03 -22.40 -0.13
N ASP A 177 -10.10 -22.59 1.19
CA ASP A 177 -11.02 -23.55 1.78
C ASP A 177 -12.45 -23.03 1.55
N GLU A 178 -13.30 -23.86 0.92
CA GLU A 178 -14.72 -23.57 0.61
C GLU A 178 -15.60 -23.50 1.86
#